data_AF-A0A1X7T3P2-F1
#
_entry.id   AF-A0A1X7T3P2-F1
#
_cell.length_a   1.000
_cell.length_b   1.000
_cell.length_c   1.000
_cell.angle_alpha   90.00
_cell.angle_beta   90.00
_cell.angle_gamma   90.00
#
_symmetry.space_group_name_H-M   'P 1'
#
loop_
_entity.id
_entity.type
_entity.pdbx_description
1 polymer ?
#
loop_
_entity_poly.entity_id
_entity_poly.type
_entity_poly.pdbx_seq_one_letter_code
_entity_poly.pdbx_strand_id
1 'polypeptide(L)'
;MAQKEELSFVEDLPKHVEIECPVCLNILTDPHQVTCCGHNFCGSCIERVKASNGSCPMCKEKEYQSFIDKKCSRIINGLEVYCSNKEKGCQWKGELKNMSTHLNKEKREGECQYEEVKCRYEKCQERKQRRYLEDHEDRECPYRPFQCQYCREEGTFLSITKDHYEECRQYPVTCPNECSSNTMPRGSLTAHINECPLEPVDCVFSWAGCNDKPLRKDVHVHTADTKHMTLLAVACGQLKKENEQIKREMREEIEQLKRENTELKYLICSSVADNPLLPIDITKGSEPVHFYTGACGRHMSARIMTYAEHEWNEHSFILFAFHEGQFDKF
;
A
#
# COMPACT_ATOMS: atom_id res chain seq x y z
N MET A 1 14.74 -38.02 -26.65
CA MET A 1 15.73 -38.70 -27.51
C MET A 1 15.60 -38.08 -28.89
N ALA A 2 16.70 -37.91 -29.63
CA ALA A 2 16.64 -37.28 -30.95
C ALA A 2 16.12 -38.27 -32.00
N GLN A 3 15.21 -37.81 -32.85
CA GLN A 3 14.82 -38.54 -34.06
C GLN A 3 15.90 -38.37 -35.13
N LYS A 4 16.00 -39.31 -36.06
CA LYS A 4 17.01 -39.22 -37.12
C LYS A 4 16.73 -38.06 -38.07
N GLU A 5 15.46 -37.75 -38.36
CA GLU A 5 15.09 -36.63 -39.21
C GLU A 5 15.44 -35.26 -38.60
N GLU A 6 15.61 -35.18 -37.28
CA GLU A 6 16.01 -33.96 -36.56
C GLU A 6 17.53 -33.72 -36.60
N LEU A 7 18.33 -34.66 -37.11
CA LEU A 7 19.76 -34.54 -37.22
C LEU A 7 20.20 -34.27 -38.67
N SER A 8 21.06 -33.27 -38.83
CA SER A 8 21.77 -33.02 -40.07
C SER A 8 23.16 -33.65 -39.98
N PHE A 9 23.39 -34.75 -40.68
CA PHE A 9 24.70 -35.42 -40.73
C PHE A 9 25.67 -34.64 -41.62
N VAL A 10 26.96 -34.69 -41.27
CA VAL A 10 28.04 -34.06 -42.06
C VAL A 10 28.40 -34.92 -43.26
N GLU A 11 28.45 -36.24 -43.07
CA GLU A 11 28.71 -37.25 -44.09
C GLU A 11 27.52 -38.21 -44.22
N ASP A 12 27.44 -38.90 -45.36
CA ASP A 12 26.44 -39.94 -45.58
C ASP A 12 26.64 -41.10 -44.59
N LEU A 13 25.52 -41.62 -44.06
CA LEU A 13 25.55 -42.74 -43.15
C LEU A 13 26.12 -44.00 -43.85
N PRO A 14 26.90 -44.83 -43.14
CA PRO A 14 27.36 -46.11 -43.69
C PRO A 14 26.15 -46.98 -44.10
N LYS A 15 26.13 -47.44 -45.36
CA LYS A 15 24.99 -48.14 -46.00
C LYS A 15 24.49 -49.39 -45.27
N HIS A 16 25.25 -49.94 -44.33
CA HIS A 16 24.95 -51.20 -43.63
C HIS A 16 24.80 -51.02 -42.11
N VAL A 17 24.67 -49.79 -41.62
CA VAL A 17 24.53 -49.53 -40.19
C VAL A 17 23.13 -49.00 -39.91
N GLU A 18 22.32 -49.81 -39.24
CA GLU A 18 21.05 -49.40 -38.67
C GLU A 18 21.30 -48.64 -37.36
N ILE A 19 20.94 -47.36 -37.34
CA ILE A 19 21.14 -46.48 -36.19
C ILE A 19 19.83 -46.15 -35.46
N GLU A 20 18.69 -46.58 -35.99
CA GLU A 20 17.36 -46.32 -35.43
C GLU A 20 16.88 -47.53 -34.62
N CYS A 21 16.22 -47.27 -33.50
CA CYS A 21 15.60 -48.32 -32.71
C CYS A 21 14.24 -48.70 -33.30
N PRO A 22 13.98 -49.98 -33.62
CA PRO A 22 12.68 -50.42 -34.14
C PRO A 22 11.49 -50.25 -33.18
N VAL A 23 11.75 -50.00 -31.88
CA VAL A 23 10.70 -49.86 -30.86
C VAL A 23 10.30 -48.39 -30.66
N CYS A 24 11.28 -47.50 -30.50
CA CYS A 24 11.00 -46.08 -30.22
C CYS A 24 11.19 -45.16 -31.44
N LEU A 25 11.71 -45.69 -32.55
CA LEU A 25 11.99 -44.97 -33.80
C LEU A 25 12.95 -43.78 -33.65
N ASN A 26 13.67 -43.69 -32.53
CA ASN A 26 14.73 -42.71 -32.30
C ASN A 26 16.09 -43.35 -32.59
N ILE A 27 17.14 -42.52 -32.64
CA ILE A 27 18.51 -43.03 -32.71
C ILE A 27 18.81 -43.89 -31.47
N LEU A 28 19.43 -45.04 -31.70
CA LEU A 28 19.77 -46.01 -30.66
C LEU A 28 20.60 -45.35 -29.56
N THR A 29 20.04 -45.35 -28.36
CA THR A 29 20.72 -44.91 -27.13
C THR A 29 21.02 -46.15 -26.30
N ASP A 30 22.30 -46.34 -25.96
CA ASP A 30 22.78 -47.57 -25.30
C ASP A 30 22.34 -48.85 -26.06
N PRO A 31 22.84 -49.04 -27.30
CA PRO A 31 22.39 -50.11 -28.18
C PRO A 31 22.65 -51.48 -27.59
N HIS A 32 21.61 -52.30 -27.60
CA HIS A 32 21.61 -53.69 -27.17
C HIS A 32 21.25 -54.61 -28.33
N GLN A 33 22.14 -55.54 -28.64
CA GLN A 33 21.93 -56.55 -29.66
C GLN A 33 21.23 -57.77 -29.06
N VAL A 34 20.22 -58.29 -29.75
CA VAL A 34 19.53 -59.52 -29.34
C VAL A 34 20.17 -60.76 -29.99
N THR A 35 20.27 -61.85 -29.23
CA THR A 35 20.92 -63.11 -29.68
C THR A 35 20.15 -63.84 -30.78
N CYS A 36 18.83 -63.67 -30.86
CA CYS A 36 17.98 -64.43 -31.78
C CYS A 36 18.08 -63.99 -33.25
N CYS A 37 18.28 -62.69 -33.52
CA CYS A 37 18.30 -62.16 -34.88
C CYS A 37 19.34 -61.06 -35.12
N GLY A 38 20.15 -60.69 -34.11
CA GLY A 38 21.24 -59.73 -34.27
C GLY A 38 20.83 -58.27 -34.43
N HIS A 39 19.55 -57.92 -34.34
CA HIS A 39 19.09 -56.53 -34.41
C HIS A 39 19.40 -55.77 -33.11
N ASN A 40 19.62 -54.46 -33.24
CA ASN A 40 19.91 -53.57 -32.13
C ASN A 40 18.65 -52.79 -31.69
N PHE A 41 18.54 -52.54 -30.39
CA PHE A 41 17.50 -51.73 -29.77
C PHE A 41 18.10 -50.81 -28.70
N CYS A 42 17.42 -49.74 -28.28
CA CYS A 42 17.83 -49.04 -27.07
C CYS A 42 17.73 -49.99 -25.87
N GLY A 43 18.68 -49.93 -24.93
CA GLY A 43 18.64 -50.77 -23.72
C GLY A 43 17.31 -50.68 -22.99
N SER A 44 16.88 -49.45 -22.67
CA SER A 44 15.57 -49.18 -22.05
C SER A 44 14.35 -49.63 -22.86
N CYS A 45 14.47 -49.82 -24.18
CA CYS A 45 13.39 -50.34 -25.02
C CYS A 45 13.31 -51.86 -24.91
N ILE A 46 14.42 -52.57 -25.12
CA ILE A 46 14.41 -54.04 -25.12
C ILE A 46 14.21 -54.61 -23.71
N GLU A 47 14.75 -53.95 -22.67
CA GLU A 47 14.50 -54.30 -21.28
C GLU A 47 13.01 -54.23 -20.93
N ARG A 48 12.30 -53.21 -21.42
CA ARG A 48 10.85 -53.06 -21.21
C ARG A 48 10.05 -54.14 -21.92
N VAL A 49 10.41 -54.47 -23.16
CA VAL A 49 9.78 -55.59 -23.89
C VAL A 49 9.98 -56.88 -23.11
N LYS A 50 11.20 -57.17 -22.66
CA LYS A 50 11.50 -58.37 -21.87
C LYS A 50 10.76 -58.40 -20.52
N ALA A 51 10.68 -57.27 -19.81
CA ALA A 51 9.96 -57.15 -18.55
C ALA A 51 8.44 -57.39 -18.69
N SER A 52 7.89 -57.16 -19.88
CA SER A 52 6.50 -57.48 -20.24
C SER A 52 6.29 -58.91 -20.76
N ASN A 53 7.28 -59.80 -20.64
CA ASN A 53 7.29 -61.13 -21.25
C ASN A 53 7.06 -61.09 -22.79
N GLY A 54 7.46 -60.00 -23.43
CA GLY A 54 7.33 -59.79 -24.87
C GLY A 54 8.38 -60.55 -25.67
N SER A 55 7.98 -61.06 -26.85
CA SER A 55 8.89 -61.64 -27.82
C SER A 55 9.74 -60.57 -28.53
N CYS A 56 10.81 -60.99 -29.20
CA CYS A 56 11.66 -60.09 -29.97
C CYS A 56 10.82 -59.26 -30.98
N PRO A 57 10.89 -57.92 -30.98
CA PRO A 57 10.08 -57.08 -31.86
C PRO A 57 10.35 -57.30 -33.36
N MET A 58 11.51 -57.83 -33.73
CA MET A 58 11.91 -58.01 -35.13
C MET A 58 11.57 -59.40 -35.68
N CYS A 59 11.82 -60.48 -34.92
CA CYS A 59 11.63 -61.86 -35.40
C CYS A 59 10.56 -62.67 -34.64
N LYS A 60 9.96 -62.10 -33.58
CA LYS A 60 8.94 -62.73 -32.72
C LYS A 60 9.40 -63.95 -31.92
N GLU A 61 10.71 -64.21 -31.86
CA GLU A 61 11.28 -65.25 -30.98
C GLU A 61 11.00 -64.95 -29.51
N LYS A 62 10.59 -65.96 -28.73
CA LYS A 62 10.24 -65.80 -27.31
C LYS A 62 11.47 -65.88 -26.42
N GLU A 63 12.41 -66.75 -26.75
CA GLU A 63 13.62 -66.98 -25.98
C GLU A 63 14.80 -66.21 -26.59
N TYR A 64 15.19 -65.10 -25.97
CA TYR A 64 16.34 -64.31 -26.40
C TYR A 64 17.04 -63.63 -25.22
N GLN A 65 18.33 -63.38 -25.40
CA GLN A 65 19.13 -62.54 -24.53
C GLN A 65 19.50 -61.25 -25.27
N SER A 66 19.76 -60.19 -24.51
CA SER A 66 20.25 -58.92 -25.03
C SER A 66 21.56 -58.57 -24.34
N PHE A 67 22.51 -58.04 -25.09
CA PHE A 67 23.80 -57.59 -24.58
C PHE A 67 24.20 -56.27 -25.21
N ILE A 68 24.98 -55.46 -24.51
CA ILE A 68 25.42 -54.14 -24.96
C ILE A 68 26.29 -54.29 -26.22
N ASP A 69 25.89 -53.68 -27.32
CA ASP A 69 26.68 -53.59 -28.55
C ASP A 69 27.60 -52.37 -28.50
N LYS A 70 28.77 -52.56 -27.89
CA LYS A 70 29.82 -51.52 -27.80
C LYS A 70 30.30 -51.06 -29.18
N LYS A 71 30.21 -51.90 -30.22
CA LYS A 71 30.64 -51.53 -31.58
C LYS A 71 29.62 -50.58 -32.19
N CYS A 72 28.33 -50.91 -32.14
CA CYS A 72 27.25 -50.03 -32.58
C CYS A 72 27.29 -48.70 -31.81
N SER A 73 27.48 -48.74 -30.49
CA SER A 73 27.62 -47.54 -29.66
C SER A 73 28.76 -46.62 -30.11
N ARG A 74 29.95 -47.17 -30.42
CA ARG A 74 31.08 -46.36 -30.95
C ARG A 74 30.77 -45.72 -32.30
N ILE A 75 30.11 -46.46 -33.20
CA ILE A 75 29.75 -45.94 -34.52
C ILE A 75 28.80 -44.76 -34.35
N ILE A 76 27.70 -44.94 -33.62
CA ILE A 76 26.68 -43.90 -33.41
C ILE A 76 27.28 -42.68 -32.72
N ASN A 77 28.08 -42.88 -31.66
CA ASN A 77 28.70 -41.79 -30.93
C ASN A 77 29.75 -41.02 -31.74
N GLY A 78 30.36 -41.66 -32.75
CA GLY A 78 31.35 -41.07 -33.64
C GLY A 78 30.76 -40.43 -34.90
N LEU A 79 29.44 -40.51 -35.12
CA LEU A 79 28.81 -39.84 -36.26
C LEU A 79 28.98 -38.33 -36.14
N GLU A 80 29.48 -37.71 -37.20
CA GLU A 80 29.57 -36.25 -37.27
C GLU A 80 28.24 -35.63 -37.70
N VAL A 81 27.75 -34.70 -36.89
CA VAL A 81 26.46 -34.02 -37.08
C VAL A 81 26.62 -32.51 -36.92
N TYR A 82 25.79 -31.74 -37.62
CA TYR A 82 25.62 -30.31 -37.39
C TYR A 82 24.71 -30.07 -36.18
N CYS A 83 24.94 -28.94 -35.50
CA CYS A 83 24.07 -28.45 -34.42
C CYS A 83 22.59 -28.42 -34.85
N SER A 84 21.67 -28.81 -33.97
CA SER A 84 20.23 -28.67 -34.23
C SER A 84 19.78 -27.23 -34.47
N ASN A 85 20.56 -26.23 -34.03
CA ASN A 85 20.32 -24.82 -34.30
C ASN A 85 21.02 -24.32 -35.58
N LYS A 86 21.42 -25.21 -36.51
CA LYS A 86 22.06 -24.85 -37.79
C LYS A 86 21.22 -23.88 -38.60
N GLU A 87 19.91 -24.11 -38.70
CA GLU A 87 18.99 -23.21 -39.41
C GLU A 87 18.90 -21.82 -38.76
N LYS A 88 19.12 -21.74 -37.44
CA LYS A 88 19.20 -20.46 -36.71
C LYS A 88 20.54 -19.75 -36.90
N GLY A 89 21.53 -20.43 -37.49
CA GLY A 89 22.86 -19.89 -37.79
C GLY A 89 24.02 -20.53 -37.02
N CYS A 90 23.79 -21.55 -36.19
CA CYS A 90 24.89 -22.23 -35.50
C CYS A 90 25.74 -23.04 -36.48
N GLN A 91 27.05 -22.77 -36.52
CA GLN A 91 27.97 -23.44 -37.44
C GLN A 91 28.68 -24.66 -36.83
N TRP A 92 28.38 -25.00 -35.57
CA TRP A 92 29.02 -26.12 -34.90
C TRP A 92 28.70 -27.45 -35.58
N LYS A 93 29.73 -28.27 -35.73
CA LYS A 93 29.64 -29.67 -36.13
C LYS A 93 30.63 -30.50 -35.31
N GLY A 94 30.31 -31.76 -35.07
CA GLY A 94 31.18 -32.68 -34.37
C GLY A 94 30.50 -34.01 -34.06
N GLU A 95 31.17 -34.85 -33.28
CA GLU A 95 30.65 -36.16 -32.87
C GLU A 95 29.33 -36.04 -32.10
N LEU A 96 28.36 -36.90 -32.42
CA LEU A 96 27.02 -36.90 -31.83
C LEU A 96 27.02 -36.92 -30.30
N LYS A 97 27.95 -37.66 -29.69
CA LYS A 97 28.10 -37.70 -28.22
C LYS A 97 28.40 -36.32 -27.58
N ASN A 98 29.00 -35.40 -28.33
CA ASN A 98 29.38 -34.05 -27.87
C ASN A 98 28.28 -33.00 -28.16
N MET A 99 27.18 -33.38 -28.83
CA MET A 99 26.07 -32.46 -29.10
C MET A 99 25.41 -31.94 -27.82
N SER A 100 25.21 -32.83 -26.84
CA SER A 100 24.57 -32.47 -25.57
C SER A 100 25.41 -31.46 -24.78
N THR A 101 26.74 -31.61 -24.79
CA THR A 101 27.67 -30.68 -24.14
C THR A 101 27.73 -29.33 -24.85
N HIS A 102 27.72 -29.33 -26.19
CA HIS A 102 27.67 -28.09 -26.98
C HIS A 102 26.38 -27.30 -26.72
N LEU A 103 25.22 -27.97 -26.80
CA LEU A 103 23.91 -27.35 -26.59
C LEU A 103 23.71 -26.93 -25.14
N ASN A 104 24.11 -27.78 -24.19
CA ASN A 104 24.03 -27.56 -22.75
C ASN A 104 22.65 -27.05 -22.28
N LYS A 105 21.57 -27.67 -22.77
CA LYS A 105 20.19 -27.14 -22.71
C LYS A 105 19.69 -26.81 -21.29
N GLU A 106 20.22 -27.50 -20.29
CA GLU A 106 19.83 -27.34 -18.89
C GLU A 106 20.52 -26.14 -18.23
N LYS A 107 21.63 -25.66 -18.81
CA LYS A 107 22.41 -24.55 -18.25
C LYS A 107 22.21 -23.27 -19.05
N ARG A 108 22.20 -22.17 -18.31
CA ARG A 108 22.13 -20.80 -18.85
C ARG A 108 23.35 -20.50 -19.73
N GLU A 109 24.53 -20.83 -19.24
CA GLU A 109 25.79 -20.70 -19.98
C GLU A 109 26.11 -21.96 -20.78
N GLY A 110 26.66 -21.79 -21.98
CA GLY A 110 27.02 -22.89 -22.85
C GLY A 110 27.67 -22.40 -24.15
N GLU A 111 28.27 -23.33 -24.87
CA GLU A 111 29.01 -23.03 -26.11
C GLU A 111 28.06 -22.59 -27.24
N CYS A 112 26.88 -23.22 -27.34
CA CYS A 112 25.89 -22.87 -28.36
C CYS A 112 25.21 -21.53 -28.06
N GLN A 113 25.61 -20.48 -28.78
CA GLN A 113 25.02 -19.13 -28.65
C GLN A 113 23.57 -19.03 -29.17
N TYR A 114 23.13 -20.02 -29.94
CA TYR A 114 21.81 -20.07 -30.57
C TYR A 114 20.78 -20.91 -29.81
N GLU A 115 21.21 -21.61 -28.76
CA GLU A 115 20.30 -22.39 -27.90
C GLU A 115 19.42 -21.44 -27.07
N GLU A 116 18.15 -21.79 -26.94
CA GLU A 116 17.18 -21.00 -26.19
C GLU A 116 17.15 -21.40 -24.71
N VAL A 117 17.44 -20.42 -23.86
CA VAL A 117 17.47 -20.58 -22.40
C VAL A 117 16.46 -19.63 -21.76
N LYS A 118 15.96 -19.99 -20.58
CA LYS A 118 15.00 -19.16 -19.84
C LYS A 118 15.68 -17.91 -19.31
N CYS A 119 14.93 -16.81 -19.29
CA CYS A 119 15.30 -15.59 -18.56
C CYS A 119 15.57 -15.88 -17.08
N ARG A 120 16.53 -15.18 -16.48
CA ARG A 120 16.87 -15.37 -15.06
C ARG A 120 15.79 -14.91 -14.08
N TYR A 121 14.89 -14.03 -14.51
CA TYR A 121 13.84 -13.49 -13.66
C TYR A 121 12.64 -14.44 -13.64
N GLU A 122 12.29 -14.99 -12.48
CA GLU A 122 11.28 -16.06 -12.34
C GLU A 122 9.90 -15.71 -12.90
N LYS A 123 9.51 -14.42 -12.78
CA LYS A 123 8.23 -13.93 -13.30
C LYS A 123 8.24 -13.77 -14.83
N CYS A 124 9.42 -13.78 -15.47
CA CYS A 124 9.56 -13.76 -16.91
C CYS A 124 9.54 -15.19 -17.47
N GLN A 125 8.54 -15.51 -18.29
CA GLN A 125 8.41 -16.84 -18.92
C GLN A 125 9.09 -16.91 -20.30
N GLU A 126 9.77 -15.84 -20.73
CA GLU A 126 10.46 -15.78 -22.02
C GLU A 126 11.66 -16.71 -22.07
N ARG A 127 11.88 -17.30 -23.26
CA ARG A 127 13.11 -18.00 -23.63
C ARG A 127 13.77 -17.23 -24.76
N LYS A 128 15.06 -16.92 -24.60
CA LYS A 128 15.85 -16.21 -25.62
C LYS A 128 17.09 -17.03 -25.95
N GLN A 129 17.62 -16.83 -27.15
CA GLN A 129 18.93 -17.36 -27.52
C GLN A 129 19.99 -16.80 -26.57
N ARG A 130 20.97 -17.60 -26.16
CA ARG A 130 22.02 -17.15 -25.22
C ARG A 130 22.64 -15.81 -25.60
N ARG A 131 22.92 -15.59 -26.88
CA ARG A 131 23.48 -14.32 -27.40
C ARG A 131 22.62 -13.07 -27.19
N TYR A 132 21.32 -13.22 -26.97
CA TYR A 132 20.38 -12.11 -26.76
C TYR A 132 19.84 -12.06 -25.33
N LEU A 133 20.27 -12.99 -24.47
CA LEU A 133 19.73 -13.09 -23.12
C LEU A 133 20.12 -11.88 -22.27
N GLU A 134 21.36 -11.41 -22.40
CA GLU A 134 21.86 -10.24 -21.68
C GLU A 134 21.11 -8.96 -22.08
N ASP A 135 20.99 -8.69 -23.38
CA ASP A 135 20.25 -7.53 -23.89
C ASP A 135 18.78 -7.56 -23.46
N HIS A 136 18.15 -8.74 -23.52
CA HIS A 136 16.81 -8.92 -22.99
C HIS A 136 16.74 -8.59 -21.49
N GLU A 137 17.60 -9.18 -20.67
CA GLU A 137 17.55 -9.02 -19.21
C GLU A 137 17.83 -7.58 -18.77
N ASP A 138 18.75 -6.87 -19.42
CA ASP A 138 19.18 -5.54 -19.01
C ASP A 138 18.32 -4.41 -19.59
N ARG A 139 17.69 -4.62 -20.75
CA ARG A 139 17.02 -3.53 -21.49
C ARG A 139 15.54 -3.76 -21.75
N GLU A 140 15.14 -5.01 -21.96
CA GLU A 140 13.79 -5.31 -22.42
C GLU A 140 12.91 -5.91 -21.32
N CYS A 141 13.49 -6.73 -20.44
CA CYS A 141 12.74 -7.58 -19.54
C CYS A 141 11.87 -6.73 -18.60
N PRO A 142 10.55 -6.92 -18.56
CA PRO A 142 9.67 -6.14 -17.68
C PRO A 142 9.99 -6.35 -16.19
N TYR A 143 10.59 -7.49 -15.85
CA TYR A 143 10.93 -7.86 -14.48
C TYR A 143 12.37 -7.50 -14.08
N ARG A 144 13.11 -6.81 -14.96
CA ARG A 144 14.45 -6.34 -14.63
C ARG A 144 14.41 -5.31 -13.49
N PRO A 145 15.45 -5.24 -12.64
CA PRO A 145 15.61 -4.18 -11.66
C PRO A 145 15.55 -2.80 -12.33
N PHE A 146 14.80 -1.90 -11.72
CA PHE A 146 14.65 -0.54 -12.20
C PHE A 146 14.44 0.39 -11.02
N GLN A 147 15.02 1.58 -11.11
CA GLN A 147 14.88 2.63 -10.12
C GLN A 147 14.05 3.77 -10.70
N CYS A 148 13.05 4.23 -9.97
CA CYS A 148 12.26 5.39 -10.35
C CYS A 148 13.16 6.62 -10.51
N GLN A 149 13.14 7.23 -11.70
CA GLN A 149 13.97 8.40 -12.01
C GLN A 149 13.59 9.67 -11.23
N TYR A 150 12.41 9.69 -10.60
CA TYR A 150 11.89 10.87 -9.90
C TYR A 150 12.07 10.81 -8.38
N CYS A 151 11.76 9.67 -7.75
CA CYS A 151 11.86 9.52 -6.29
C CYS A 151 12.94 8.53 -5.83
N ARG A 152 13.61 7.83 -6.76
CA ARG A 152 14.65 6.81 -6.51
C ARG A 152 14.18 5.52 -5.83
N GLU A 153 12.87 5.27 -5.80
CA GLU A 153 12.33 3.99 -5.33
C GLU A 153 12.77 2.84 -6.24
N GLU A 154 13.13 1.71 -5.63
CA GLU A 154 13.61 0.52 -6.33
C GLU A 154 12.47 -0.47 -6.55
N GLY A 155 12.47 -1.13 -7.71
CA GLY A 155 11.50 -2.16 -8.04
C GLY A 155 11.83 -2.86 -9.34
N THR A 156 10.83 -3.46 -9.97
CA THR A 156 10.95 -3.95 -11.35
C THR A 156 10.56 -2.85 -12.34
N PHE A 157 11.06 -2.90 -13.58
CA PHE A 157 10.63 -1.95 -14.61
C PHE A 157 9.10 -1.89 -14.75
N LEU A 158 8.44 -3.05 -14.75
CA LEU A 158 6.99 -3.16 -14.83
C LEU A 158 6.28 -2.52 -13.62
N SER A 159 6.69 -2.87 -12.40
CA SER A 159 6.04 -2.34 -11.18
C SER A 159 6.25 -0.83 -11.05
N ILE A 160 7.43 -0.32 -11.41
CA ILE A 160 7.72 1.11 -11.33
C ILE A 160 6.93 1.90 -12.37
N THR A 161 6.92 1.44 -13.63
CA THR A 161 6.30 2.19 -14.73
C THR A 161 4.77 2.09 -14.77
N LYS A 162 4.19 0.98 -14.29
CA LYS A 162 2.73 0.81 -14.27
C LYS A 162 2.07 1.22 -12.96
N ASP A 163 2.65 0.82 -11.83
CA ASP A 163 1.97 0.95 -10.54
C ASP A 163 2.49 2.19 -9.79
N HIS A 164 3.80 2.30 -9.63
CA HIS A 164 4.41 3.38 -8.84
C HIS A 164 4.22 4.78 -9.45
N TYR A 165 4.31 4.95 -10.78
CA TYR A 165 4.16 6.28 -11.42
C TYR A 165 2.81 6.96 -11.15
N GLU A 166 1.75 6.18 -10.94
CA GLU A 166 0.42 6.70 -10.59
C GLU A 166 0.39 7.32 -9.18
N GLU A 167 1.20 6.80 -8.26
CA GLU A 167 1.23 7.23 -6.84
C GLU A 167 2.47 8.08 -6.49
N CYS A 168 3.47 8.12 -7.38
CA CYS A 168 4.74 8.79 -7.12
C CYS A 168 4.57 10.30 -6.96
N ARG A 169 4.91 10.80 -5.78
CA ARG A 169 4.82 12.24 -5.44
C ARG A 169 5.74 13.13 -6.27
N GLN A 170 6.85 12.59 -6.77
CA GLN A 170 7.81 13.34 -7.60
C GLN A 170 7.53 13.20 -9.10
N TYR A 171 6.55 12.39 -9.49
CA TYR A 171 6.20 12.20 -10.88
C TYR A 171 5.69 13.52 -11.48
N PRO A 172 6.19 13.94 -12.66
CA PRO A 172 5.72 15.14 -13.33
C PRO A 172 4.27 14.96 -13.81
N VAL A 173 3.39 15.85 -13.37
CA VAL A 173 2.00 15.92 -13.79
C VAL A 173 1.70 17.29 -14.38
N THR A 174 0.69 17.34 -15.24
CA THR A 174 0.20 18.59 -15.80
C THR A 174 -0.93 19.16 -14.95
N CYS A 175 -1.11 20.48 -14.98
CA CYS A 175 -2.26 21.11 -14.35
C CYS A 175 -3.55 20.65 -15.05
N PRO A 176 -4.57 20.15 -14.33
CA PRO A 176 -5.86 19.76 -14.92
C PRO A 176 -6.60 20.90 -15.63
N ASN A 177 -6.33 22.13 -15.23
CA ASN A 177 -6.91 23.34 -15.84
C ASN A 177 -6.06 23.90 -16.99
N GLU A 178 -5.01 23.18 -17.40
CA GLU A 178 -4.13 23.54 -18.52
C GLU A 178 -3.55 24.96 -18.45
N CYS A 179 -3.19 25.39 -17.23
CA CYS A 179 -2.57 26.71 -17.04
C CYS A 179 -1.12 26.77 -17.55
N SER A 180 -0.55 27.97 -17.60
CA SER A 180 0.80 28.21 -18.13
C SER A 180 1.93 27.50 -17.36
N SER A 181 1.72 27.19 -16.08
CA SER A 181 2.59 26.29 -15.31
C SER A 181 2.21 24.85 -15.61
N ASN A 182 2.67 24.36 -16.76
CA ASN A 182 2.13 23.14 -17.36
C ASN A 182 2.69 21.83 -16.80
N THR A 183 3.79 21.83 -16.04
CA THR A 183 4.40 20.59 -15.52
C THR A 183 5.00 20.81 -14.14
N MET A 184 4.67 19.93 -13.20
CA MET A 184 5.12 20.00 -11.81
C MET A 184 5.09 18.63 -11.12
N PRO A 185 5.80 18.44 -10.00
CA PRO A 185 5.67 17.22 -9.21
C PRO A 185 4.24 17.01 -8.70
N ARG A 186 3.74 15.77 -8.76
CA ARG A 186 2.40 15.39 -8.26
C ARG A 186 2.13 15.88 -6.83
N GLY A 187 3.13 15.80 -5.95
CA GLY A 187 3.02 16.27 -4.56
C GLY A 187 2.81 17.78 -4.41
N SER A 188 3.14 18.58 -5.43
CA SER A 188 2.94 20.03 -5.46
C SER A 188 1.62 20.45 -6.12
N LEU A 189 0.90 19.53 -6.76
CA LEU A 189 -0.31 19.83 -7.51
C LEU A 189 -1.41 20.48 -6.65
N THR A 190 -1.64 19.98 -5.44
CA THR A 190 -2.66 20.54 -4.54
C THR A 190 -2.35 21.98 -4.15
N ALA A 191 -1.08 22.28 -3.82
CA ALA A 191 -0.66 23.63 -3.52
C ALA A 191 -0.83 24.56 -4.74
N HIS A 192 -0.49 24.07 -5.93
CA HIS A 192 -0.70 24.81 -7.17
C HIS A 192 -2.17 25.09 -7.47
N ILE A 193 -3.08 24.12 -7.34
CA ILE A 193 -4.51 24.31 -7.63
C ILE A 193 -5.09 25.45 -6.78
N ASN A 194 -4.65 25.58 -5.52
CA ASN A 194 -5.06 26.67 -4.63
C ASN A 194 -4.61 28.07 -5.11
N GLU A 195 -3.61 28.15 -5.99
CA GLU A 195 -3.08 29.39 -6.56
C GLU A 195 -3.32 29.50 -8.07
N CYS A 196 -3.91 28.46 -8.69
CA CYS A 196 -4.03 28.36 -10.13
C CYS A 196 -4.97 29.45 -10.68
N PRO A 197 -4.50 30.29 -11.64
CA PRO A 197 -5.33 31.36 -12.22
C PRO A 197 -6.58 30.86 -12.94
N LEU A 198 -6.56 29.62 -13.43
CA LEU A 198 -7.64 28.97 -14.16
C LEU A 198 -8.48 28.03 -13.29
N GLU A 199 -8.23 27.96 -11.97
CA GLU A 199 -9.10 27.21 -11.07
C GLU A 199 -10.46 27.93 -10.94
N PRO A 200 -11.59 27.25 -11.15
CA PRO A 200 -12.91 27.77 -10.83
C PRO A 200 -13.07 27.88 -9.31
N VAL A 201 -13.29 29.08 -8.79
CA VAL A 201 -13.43 29.32 -7.36
C VAL A 201 -14.82 29.83 -7.03
N ASP A 202 -15.32 29.49 -5.85
CA ASP A 202 -16.59 30.05 -5.38
C ASP A 202 -16.51 31.57 -5.27
N CYS A 203 -17.56 32.25 -5.73
CA CYS A 203 -17.67 33.69 -5.54
C CYS A 203 -17.60 34.04 -4.05
N VAL A 204 -16.91 35.13 -3.71
CA VAL A 204 -16.80 35.67 -2.34
C VAL A 204 -18.17 36.04 -1.73
N PHE A 205 -19.19 36.20 -2.58
CA PHE A 205 -20.58 36.48 -2.20
C PHE A 205 -21.48 35.24 -2.23
N SER A 206 -20.90 34.03 -2.21
CA SER A 206 -21.66 32.78 -2.12
C SER A 206 -22.54 32.71 -0.88
N TRP A 207 -22.04 33.21 0.26
CA TRP A 207 -22.81 33.37 1.49
C TRP A 207 -24.03 34.30 1.33
N ALA A 208 -24.00 35.24 0.37
CA ALA A 208 -25.10 36.15 0.05
C ALA A 208 -26.01 35.61 -1.06
N GLY A 209 -25.73 34.41 -1.60
CA GLY A 209 -26.57 33.72 -2.58
C GLY A 209 -26.03 33.69 -4.01
N CYS A 210 -24.77 34.08 -4.26
CA CYS A 210 -24.15 33.93 -5.58
C CYS A 210 -23.68 32.48 -5.80
N ASN A 211 -24.15 31.83 -6.87
CA ASN A 211 -23.78 30.44 -7.19
C ASN A 211 -22.72 30.33 -8.31
N ASP A 212 -22.22 31.47 -8.79
CA ASP A 212 -21.25 31.49 -9.87
C ASP A 212 -19.86 31.05 -9.37
N LYS A 213 -19.17 30.28 -10.22
CA LYS A 213 -17.79 29.83 -10.01
C LYS A 213 -16.87 30.42 -11.09
N PRO A 214 -16.53 31.72 -11.02
CA PRO A 214 -15.61 32.33 -11.98
C PRO A 214 -14.21 31.71 -11.88
N LEU A 215 -13.43 31.83 -12.94
CA LEU A 215 -11.99 31.52 -12.88
C LEU A 215 -11.32 32.48 -11.89
N ARG A 216 -10.34 31.98 -11.12
CA ARG A 216 -9.60 32.78 -10.13
C ARG A 216 -9.10 34.13 -10.69
N LYS A 217 -8.57 34.13 -11.92
CA LYS A 217 -8.10 35.35 -12.60
C LYS A 217 -9.22 36.38 -12.84
N ASP A 218 -10.46 35.93 -13.01
CA ASP A 218 -11.62 36.74 -13.41
C ASP A 218 -12.54 37.10 -12.22
N VAL A 219 -12.23 36.65 -11.01
CA VAL A 219 -13.02 36.93 -9.79
C VAL A 219 -13.29 38.41 -9.63
N HIS A 220 -12.26 39.26 -9.79
CA HIS A 220 -12.40 40.70 -9.63
C HIS A 220 -13.38 41.30 -10.67
N VAL A 221 -13.33 40.83 -11.92
CA VAL A 221 -14.25 41.24 -12.98
C VAL A 221 -15.68 40.80 -12.66
N HIS A 222 -15.85 39.56 -12.22
CA HIS A 222 -17.15 39.02 -11.82
C HIS A 222 -17.74 39.80 -10.62
N THR A 223 -16.96 40.06 -9.57
CA THR A 223 -17.43 40.75 -8.37
C THR A 223 -17.82 42.21 -8.62
N ALA A 224 -17.30 42.84 -9.67
CA ALA A 224 -17.69 44.19 -10.08
C ALA A 224 -19.10 44.26 -10.70
N ASP A 225 -19.76 43.12 -10.98
CA ASP A 225 -21.15 43.09 -11.46
C ASP A 225 -22.11 43.61 -10.37
N THR A 226 -23.01 44.50 -10.80
CA THR A 226 -24.10 45.08 -10.00
C THR A 226 -25.00 44.06 -9.32
N LYS A 227 -25.08 42.81 -9.82
CA LYS A 227 -25.85 41.72 -9.19
C LYS A 227 -25.45 41.46 -7.74
N HIS A 228 -24.15 41.56 -7.42
CA HIS A 228 -23.67 41.33 -6.06
C HIS A 228 -24.16 42.40 -5.09
N MET A 229 -24.32 43.65 -5.54
CA MET A 229 -24.83 44.72 -4.68
C MET A 229 -26.28 44.46 -4.26
N THR A 230 -27.12 43.93 -5.16
CA THR A 230 -28.49 43.55 -4.82
C THR A 230 -28.55 42.38 -3.84
N LEU A 231 -27.73 41.35 -4.05
CA LEU A 231 -27.63 40.21 -3.14
C LEU A 231 -27.16 40.65 -1.74
N LEU A 232 -26.14 41.51 -1.68
CA LEU A 232 -25.65 42.09 -0.43
C LEU A 232 -26.72 42.91 0.28
N ALA A 233 -27.51 43.73 -0.43
CA ALA A 233 -28.58 44.51 0.18
C ALA A 233 -29.65 43.61 0.83
N VAL A 234 -30.03 42.52 0.16
CA VAL A 234 -30.99 41.53 0.68
C VAL A 234 -30.40 40.80 1.88
N ALA A 235 -29.17 40.30 1.77
CA ALA A 235 -28.49 39.56 2.83
C ALA A 235 -28.25 40.43 4.08
N CYS A 236 -27.79 41.67 3.91
CA CYS A 236 -27.65 42.63 5.03
C CYS A 236 -28.99 42.95 5.68
N GLY A 237 -30.07 43.04 4.90
CA GLY A 237 -31.42 43.23 5.44
C GLY A 237 -31.90 42.05 6.29
N GLN A 238 -31.63 40.82 5.84
CA GLN A 238 -31.93 39.59 6.59
C GLN A 238 -31.09 39.48 7.86
N LEU A 239 -29.77 39.63 7.75
CA LEU A 239 -28.84 39.61 8.89
C LEU A 239 -29.18 40.68 9.93
N LYS A 240 -29.67 41.85 9.51
CA LYS A 240 -30.14 42.88 10.45
C LYS A 240 -31.37 42.42 11.23
N LYS A 241 -32.35 41.80 10.57
CA LYS A 241 -33.54 41.25 11.23
C LYS A 241 -33.20 40.14 12.20
N GLU A 242 -32.34 39.20 11.78
CA GLU A 242 -31.87 38.10 12.62
C GLU A 242 -31.07 38.61 13.83
N ASN A 243 -30.19 39.59 13.65
CA ASN A 243 -29.47 40.19 14.77
C ASN A 243 -30.40 40.87 15.78
N GLU A 244 -31.42 41.60 15.31
CA GLU A 244 -32.40 42.21 16.23
C GLU A 244 -33.27 41.16 16.92
N GLN A 245 -33.56 40.04 16.24
CA GLN A 245 -34.22 38.88 16.84
C GLN A 245 -33.38 38.26 17.95
N ILE A 246 -32.13 37.91 17.66
CA ILE A 246 -31.19 37.30 18.62
C ILE A 246 -30.99 38.24 19.81
N LYS A 247 -30.82 39.54 19.59
CA LYS A 247 -30.71 40.53 20.69
C LYS A 247 -31.97 40.58 21.56
N ARG A 248 -33.15 40.39 20.98
CA ARG A 248 -34.41 40.35 21.72
C ARG A 248 -34.50 39.09 22.57
N GLU A 249 -34.27 37.93 21.98
CA GLU A 249 -34.26 36.63 22.68
C GLU A 249 -33.24 36.64 23.83
N MET A 250 -32.01 37.12 23.57
CA MET A 250 -30.99 37.26 24.61
C MET A 250 -31.41 38.20 25.75
N ARG A 251 -32.14 39.29 25.46
CA ARG A 251 -32.68 40.16 26.52
C ARG A 251 -33.76 39.46 27.34
N GLU A 252 -34.64 38.70 26.68
CA GLU A 252 -35.70 37.94 27.35
C GLU A 252 -35.12 36.87 28.28
N GLU A 253 -34.10 36.13 27.83
CA GLU A 253 -33.36 35.15 28.65
C GLU A 253 -32.66 35.80 29.84
N ILE A 254 -31.99 36.96 29.64
CA ILE A 254 -31.35 37.69 30.73
C ILE A 254 -32.40 38.12 31.78
N GLU A 255 -33.55 38.63 31.34
CA GLU A 255 -34.61 39.03 32.28
C GLU A 255 -35.24 37.82 32.99
N GLN A 256 -35.34 36.68 32.33
CA GLN A 256 -35.76 35.43 32.97
C GLN A 256 -34.75 34.97 34.02
N LEU A 257 -33.46 34.88 33.68
CA LEU A 257 -32.41 34.50 34.62
C LEU A 257 -32.35 35.46 35.81
N LYS A 258 -32.58 36.76 35.62
CA LYS A 258 -32.67 37.72 36.72
C LYS A 258 -33.85 37.43 37.65
N ARG A 259 -35.03 37.08 37.10
CA ARG A 259 -36.21 36.71 37.91
C ARG A 259 -35.93 35.45 38.72
N GLU A 260 -35.43 34.40 38.08
CA GLU A 260 -35.07 33.13 38.72
C GLU A 260 -34.01 33.34 39.82
N ASN A 261 -32.98 34.16 39.55
CA ASN A 261 -31.97 34.49 40.55
C ASN A 261 -32.54 35.28 41.73
N THR A 262 -33.52 36.17 41.48
CA THR A 262 -34.22 36.90 42.55
C THR A 262 -35.08 35.96 43.40
N GLU A 263 -35.79 35.03 42.77
CA GLU A 263 -36.58 34.01 43.45
C GLU A 263 -35.71 33.07 44.28
N LEU A 264 -34.60 32.59 43.71
CA LEU A 264 -33.59 31.81 44.44
C LEU A 264 -33.06 32.57 45.66
N LYS A 265 -32.71 33.86 45.50
CA LYS A 265 -32.28 34.70 46.64
C LYS A 265 -33.35 34.81 47.73
N TYR A 266 -34.62 34.97 47.34
CA TYR A 266 -35.73 35.03 48.30
C TYR A 266 -35.89 33.70 49.05
N LEU A 267 -35.90 32.58 48.32
CA LEU A 267 -36.02 31.23 48.90
C LEU A 267 -34.88 30.96 49.89
N ILE A 268 -33.64 31.31 49.51
CA ILE A 268 -32.48 31.20 50.39
C ILE A 268 -32.66 32.07 51.65
N CYS A 269 -33.03 33.34 51.52
CA CYS A 269 -33.23 34.23 52.67
C CYS A 269 -34.30 33.69 53.65
N SER A 270 -35.37 33.09 53.11
CA SER A 270 -36.45 32.52 53.93
C SER A 270 -36.06 31.26 54.71
N SER A 271 -35.07 30.49 54.25
CA SER A 271 -34.60 29.28 54.95
C SER A 271 -33.54 29.56 56.02
N VAL A 272 -32.89 30.73 56.01
CA VAL A 272 -31.92 31.15 57.04
C VAL A 272 -32.55 31.97 58.18
N ALA A 273 -33.88 32.09 58.24
CA ALA A 273 -34.60 33.06 59.06
C ALA A 273 -34.27 33.08 60.57
N ASP A 274 -33.78 31.96 61.13
CA ASP A 274 -33.50 31.83 62.56
C ASP A 274 -32.08 32.30 62.96
N ASN A 275 -31.14 32.46 62.02
CA ASN A 275 -29.76 32.86 62.31
C ASN A 275 -29.24 33.91 61.32
N PRO A 276 -28.57 34.99 61.79
CA PRO A 276 -28.09 36.06 60.92
C PRO A 276 -27.00 35.61 59.93
N LEU A 277 -26.89 36.33 58.81
CA LEU A 277 -25.73 36.25 57.91
C LEU A 277 -24.64 37.22 58.37
N LEU A 278 -23.38 36.95 58.02
CA LEU A 278 -22.31 37.93 58.21
C LEU A 278 -22.61 39.28 57.51
N PRO A 279 -22.23 40.42 58.10
CA PRO A 279 -21.51 40.55 59.38
C PRO A 279 -22.43 40.35 60.60
N ILE A 280 -21.87 39.77 61.68
CA ILE A 280 -22.54 39.60 62.97
C ILE A 280 -21.80 40.32 64.09
N ASP A 281 -22.54 40.78 65.09
CA ASP A 281 -21.98 41.41 66.28
C ASP A 281 -21.86 40.38 67.42
N ILE A 282 -20.67 40.31 68.04
CA ILE A 282 -20.41 39.39 69.16
C ILE A 282 -19.94 40.22 70.35
N THR A 283 -20.60 40.05 71.49
CA THR A 283 -20.28 40.80 72.72
C THR A 283 -19.39 39.97 73.65
N LYS A 284 -18.44 40.61 74.32
CA LYS A 284 -17.57 39.94 75.31
C LYS A 284 -18.41 39.31 76.43
N GLY A 285 -18.26 38.01 76.63
CA GLY A 285 -18.97 37.25 77.68
C GLY A 285 -20.38 36.76 77.30
N SER A 286 -20.96 37.15 76.16
CA SER A 286 -22.28 36.67 75.72
C SER A 286 -22.27 35.20 75.30
N GLU A 287 -23.43 34.55 75.24
CA GLU A 287 -23.57 33.23 74.62
C GLU A 287 -23.09 33.21 73.16
N PRO A 288 -22.71 32.03 72.61
CA PRO A 288 -22.29 31.91 71.22
C PRO A 288 -23.38 32.39 70.27
N VAL A 289 -23.02 33.29 69.36
CA VAL A 289 -23.94 33.76 68.31
C VAL A 289 -23.84 32.79 67.14
N HIS A 290 -24.95 32.17 66.78
CA HIS A 290 -25.06 31.32 65.61
C HIS A 290 -25.31 32.17 64.36
N PHE A 291 -24.65 31.84 63.26
CA PHE A 291 -24.72 32.59 62.01
C PHE A 291 -24.34 31.72 60.82
N TYR A 292 -24.70 32.18 59.63
CA TYR A 292 -24.24 31.58 58.38
C TYR A 292 -23.21 32.49 57.69
N THR A 293 -22.18 31.88 57.12
CA THR A 293 -21.08 32.59 56.44
C THR A 293 -21.49 33.28 55.13
N GLY A 294 -22.68 32.96 54.62
CA GLY A 294 -23.30 33.54 53.44
C GLY A 294 -24.67 32.90 53.22
N ALA A 295 -25.39 33.32 52.17
CA ALA A 295 -26.77 32.90 51.92
C ALA A 295 -26.94 31.36 51.88
N CYS A 296 -25.97 30.62 51.32
CA CYS A 296 -25.87 29.15 51.38
C CYS A 296 -24.54 28.71 52.02
N GLY A 297 -24.04 29.48 52.98
CA GLY A 297 -22.75 29.22 53.63
C GLY A 297 -22.82 28.13 54.69
N ARG A 298 -21.69 27.87 55.36
CA ARG A 298 -21.66 26.99 56.52
C ARG A 298 -22.31 27.63 57.73
N HIS A 299 -23.04 26.82 58.50
CA HIS A 299 -23.54 27.21 59.81
C HIS A 299 -22.40 27.20 60.82
N MET A 300 -22.14 28.35 61.44
CA MET A 300 -21.09 28.52 62.42
C MET A 300 -21.65 29.22 63.65
N SER A 301 -20.96 29.08 64.78
CA SER A 301 -21.15 29.99 65.90
C SER A 301 -19.83 30.57 66.37
N ALA A 302 -19.88 31.77 66.92
CA ALA A 302 -18.72 32.44 67.44
C ALA A 302 -18.98 33.10 68.79
N ARG A 303 -17.95 33.11 69.65
CA ARG A 303 -17.96 33.74 70.98
C ARG A 303 -16.60 34.33 71.29
N ILE A 304 -16.59 35.49 71.96
CA ILE A 304 -15.37 36.09 72.49
C ILE A 304 -15.13 35.55 73.91
N MET A 305 -13.97 34.96 74.13
CA MET A 305 -13.51 34.49 75.44
C MET A 305 -12.28 35.29 75.85
N THR A 306 -12.19 35.63 77.13
CA THR A 306 -10.99 36.27 77.68
C THR A 306 -10.41 35.43 78.81
N TYR A 307 -9.08 35.35 78.83
CA TYR A 307 -8.33 34.65 79.87
C TYR A 307 -7.26 35.59 80.41
N ALA A 308 -7.16 35.66 81.75
CA ALA A 308 -6.18 36.47 82.46
C ALA A 308 -5.17 35.52 83.12
N GLU A 309 -3.96 35.45 82.59
CA GLU A 309 -2.88 34.64 83.18
C GLU A 309 -2.21 35.34 84.37
N HIS A 310 -2.18 36.68 84.38
CA HIS A 310 -1.72 37.52 85.51
C HIS A 310 -2.40 38.91 85.48
N GLU A 311 -2.41 39.63 86.61
CA GLU A 311 -3.23 40.83 86.91
C GLU A 311 -3.18 41.99 85.90
N TRP A 312 -2.29 41.97 84.89
CA TRP A 312 -2.09 43.09 83.96
C TRP A 312 -2.08 42.71 82.47
N ASN A 313 -2.32 41.46 82.09
CA ASN A 313 -2.45 41.05 80.68
C ASN A 313 -3.71 40.21 80.47
N GLU A 314 -4.74 40.81 79.85
CA GLU A 314 -5.95 40.13 79.44
C GLU A 314 -5.88 39.80 77.94
N HIS A 315 -5.82 38.51 77.60
CA HIS A 315 -5.86 38.06 76.21
C HIS A 315 -7.31 37.73 75.81
N SER A 316 -7.75 38.28 74.69
CA SER A 316 -9.07 38.00 74.11
C SER A 316 -8.91 37.15 72.86
N PHE A 317 -9.65 36.04 72.78
CA PHE A 317 -9.68 35.16 71.62
C PHE A 317 -11.13 34.98 71.15
N ILE A 318 -11.31 34.85 69.83
CA ILE A 318 -12.59 34.50 69.23
C ILE A 318 -12.56 32.99 68.96
N LEU A 319 -13.50 32.27 69.55
CA LEU A 319 -13.70 30.85 69.26
C LEU A 319 -14.75 30.73 68.17
N PHE A 320 -14.48 29.89 67.18
CA PHE A 320 -15.41 29.51 66.13
C PHE A 320 -15.73 28.02 66.24
N ALA A 321 -17.00 27.67 66.11
CA ALA A 321 -17.46 26.29 65.99
C ALA A 321 -18.23 26.10 64.67
N PHE A 322 -18.03 24.96 64.02
CA PHE A 322 -18.82 24.53 62.87
C PHE A 322 -19.96 23.64 63.37
N HIS A 323 -21.16 23.85 62.84
CA HIS A 323 -22.35 23.07 63.16
C HIS A 323 -22.90 22.44 61.89
N GLU A 324 -23.66 21.35 62.00
CA GLU A 324 -24.47 20.89 60.87
C GLU A 324 -25.55 21.94 60.57
N GLY A 325 -25.47 22.53 59.38
CA GLY A 325 -26.40 23.50 58.83
C GLY A 325 -27.30 22.90 57.76
N GLN A 326 -28.39 23.59 57.44
CA GLN A 326 -29.32 23.17 56.38
C GLN A 326 -28.66 23.03 55.00
N PHE A 327 -27.56 23.75 54.75
CA PHE A 327 -26.85 23.79 53.48
C PHE A 327 -25.58 22.92 53.44
N ASP A 328 -25.21 22.24 54.54
CA ASP A 328 -23.93 21.51 54.60
C ASP A 328 -23.94 20.18 53.82
N LYS A 329 -25.11 19.76 53.33
CA LYS A 329 -25.30 18.53 52.55
C LYS A 329 -25.48 18.78 51.04
N PHE A 330 -25.35 20.03 50.59
CA PHE A 330 -25.56 20.43 49.19
C PHE A 330 -24.30 20.97 48.53
#